data_AF-A0A3M3A822-F1
#
_entry.id   AF-A0A3M3A822-F1
#
_cell.length_a   1.000
_cell.length_b   1.000
_cell.length_c   1.000
_cell.angle_alpha   90.00
_cell.angle_beta   90.00
_cell.angle_gamma   90.00
#
_symmetry.space_group_name_H-M   'P 1'
#
loop_
_entity.id
_entity.type
_entity.pdbx_description
1 polymer ?
#
loop_
_entity_poly.entity_id
_entity_poly.type
_entity_poly.pdbx_seq_one_letter_code
_entity_poly.pdbx_strand_id
1 'polypeptide(L)'
;MVMKLAIVTACPNGKVSSVLSARLLEAAALRQGWETSVEIIDPNKADQQLSPEDIQAADLVLVVNTGPVDLSRFVGKRLFQDSPAHALQDVDGFLQRVAKEAQVYVASQAAAPQATGTSVGNAGAKPRIVAITARPTGVAHTFMAAEAIQQA
;
A
#
# COMPACT_ATOMS: atom_id res chain seq x y z
N MET A 1 16.05 25.95 -4.07
CA MET A 1 16.18 24.85 -3.09
C MET A 1 15.71 23.60 -3.81
N VAL A 2 16.53 22.55 -3.87
CA VAL A 2 16.17 21.29 -4.53
C VAL A 2 15.32 20.47 -3.56
N MET A 3 14.20 19.90 -4.03
CA MET A 3 13.30 19.09 -3.21
C MET A 3 13.92 17.71 -2.98
N LYS A 4 13.92 17.23 -1.73
CA LYS A 4 14.44 15.91 -1.36
C LYS A 4 13.30 14.91 -1.13
N LEU A 5 13.29 13.85 -1.93
CA LEU A 5 12.28 12.79 -1.93
C LEU A 5 12.87 11.48 -1.41
N ALA A 6 12.35 10.97 -0.31
CA ALA A 6 12.60 9.59 0.13
C ALA A 6 11.57 8.65 -0.52
N ILE A 7 12.02 7.61 -1.23
CA ILE A 7 11.17 6.62 -1.89
C ILE A 7 11.33 5.28 -1.18
N VAL A 8 10.22 4.70 -0.74
CA VAL A 8 10.18 3.37 -0.11
C VAL A 8 9.30 2.47 -0.96
N THR A 9 9.81 1.34 -1.42
CA THR A 9 9.04 0.38 -2.21
C THR A 9 8.96 -0.97 -1.52
N ALA A 10 7.77 -1.58 -1.44
CA ALA A 10 7.57 -2.87 -0.79
C ALA A 10 6.45 -3.69 -1.45
N CYS A 11 6.79 -4.61 -2.35
CA CYS A 11 5.85 -5.46 -3.04
C CYS A 11 6.10 -6.95 -2.72
N PRO A 12 5.08 -7.73 -2.31
CA PRO A 12 5.24 -9.12 -1.86
C PRO A 12 5.41 -10.09 -3.04
N ASN A 13 4.98 -9.71 -4.25
CA ASN A 13 5.00 -10.54 -5.46
C ASN A 13 6.34 -10.47 -6.23
N GLY A 14 7.44 -10.22 -5.53
CA GLY A 14 8.80 -10.33 -6.06
C GLY A 14 9.50 -9.00 -6.29
N LYS A 15 10.84 -9.08 -6.23
CA LYS A 15 11.80 -7.97 -6.36
C LYS A 15 11.53 -7.06 -7.57
N VAL A 16 11.03 -7.62 -8.67
CA VAL A 16 10.90 -6.91 -9.95
C VAL A 16 9.98 -5.70 -9.82
N SER A 17 8.81 -5.83 -9.18
CA SER A 17 7.87 -4.71 -9.07
C SER A 17 8.39 -3.61 -8.13
N SER A 18 9.01 -3.98 -7.00
CA SER A 18 9.61 -2.99 -6.09
C SER A 18 10.76 -2.25 -6.77
N VAL A 19 11.69 -2.98 -7.39
CA VAL A 19 12.85 -2.40 -8.09
C VAL A 19 12.41 -1.56 -9.29
N LEU A 20 11.45 -2.03 -10.09
CA LEU A 20 10.94 -1.30 -11.23
C LEU A 20 10.28 0.02 -10.79
N SER A 21 9.41 -0.04 -9.76
CA SER A 21 8.78 1.15 -9.20
C SER A 21 9.81 2.14 -8.70
N ALA A 22 10.79 1.66 -7.92
CA ALA A 22 11.86 2.48 -7.38
C ALA A 22 12.64 3.20 -8.50
N ARG A 23 13.08 2.46 -9.52
CA ARG A 23 13.88 3.03 -10.62
C ARG A 23 13.11 4.01 -11.50
N LEU A 24 11.84 3.72 -11.80
CA LEU A 24 11.02 4.61 -12.61
C LEU A 24 10.69 5.91 -11.87
N LEU A 25 10.35 5.81 -10.58
CA LEU A 25 10.07 6.97 -9.73
C LEU A 25 11.34 7.80 -9.47
N GLU A 26 12.47 7.15 -9.19
CA GLU A 26 13.78 7.80 -9.05
C GLU A 26 14.13 8.57 -10.33
N ALA A 27 14.06 7.92 -11.49
CA ALA A 27 14.35 8.56 -12.77
C ALA A 27 13.41 9.74 -13.07
N ALA A 28 12.13 9.65 -12.71
CA ALA A 28 11.17 10.73 -12.90
C ALA A 28 11.43 11.91 -11.96
N ALA A 29 11.76 11.65 -10.69
CA ALA A 29 12.11 12.68 -9.72
C ALA A 29 13.38 13.44 -10.13
N LEU A 30 14.40 12.71 -10.61
CA LEU A 30 15.62 13.33 -11.15
C LEU A 30 15.34 14.22 -12.36
N ARG A 31 14.42 13.83 -13.27
CA ARG A 31 13.98 14.69 -14.39
C ARG A 31 13.28 15.97 -13.93
N GLN A 32 12.60 15.94 -12.78
CA GLN A 32 11.97 17.11 -12.16
C GLN A 32 12.97 17.96 -11.34
N GLY A 33 14.25 17.56 -11.31
CA GLY A 33 15.30 18.25 -10.57
C GLY A 33 15.22 18.02 -9.07
N TRP A 34 14.67 16.89 -8.62
CA TRP A 34 14.60 16.50 -7.22
C TRP A 34 15.79 15.60 -6.86
N GLU A 35 16.20 15.64 -5.60
CA GLU A 35 17.13 14.68 -5.02
C GLU A 35 16.35 13.49 -4.44
N THR A 36 16.89 12.28 -4.58
CA THR A 36 16.20 11.06 -4.15
C THR A 36 17.06 10.17 -3.27
N SER A 37 16.46 9.65 -2.20
CA SER A 37 17.00 8.53 -1.43
C SER A 37 16.01 7.36 -1.53
N VAL A 38 16.49 6.17 -1.87
CA VAL A 38 15.62 5.03 -2.22
C VAL A 38 15.88 3.85 -1.30
N GLU A 39 14.80 3.29 -0.75
CA GLU A 39 14.79 2.02 -0.03
C GLU A 39 13.83 1.03 -0.72
N ILE A 40 14.33 -0.19 -0.89
CA ILE A 40 13.59 -1.30 -1.47
C ILE A 40 13.47 -2.35 -0.36
N ILE A 41 12.25 -2.59 0.12
CA ILE A 41 11.98 -3.56 1.19
C ILE A 41 11.76 -4.92 0.54
N ASP A 42 12.64 -5.86 0.85
CA ASP A 42 12.53 -7.27 0.50
C ASP A 42 12.33 -8.11 1.78
N PRO A 43 11.26 -8.90 1.90
CA PRO A 43 11.07 -9.78 3.05
C PRO A 43 12.17 -10.85 3.20
N ASN A 44 12.93 -11.15 2.13
CA ASN A 44 13.97 -12.18 2.11
C ASN A 44 15.40 -11.62 2.24
N LYS A 45 15.58 -10.30 2.25
CA LYS A 45 16.88 -9.65 2.40
C LYS A 45 16.77 -8.34 3.16
N ALA A 46 17.68 -8.13 4.09
CA ALA A 46 17.94 -6.80 4.63
C ALA A 46 18.67 -5.97 3.55
N ASP A 47 17.91 -5.38 2.63
CA ASP A 47 18.41 -4.37 1.72
C ASP A 47 18.75 -3.07 2.48
N GLN A 48 19.41 -2.14 1.79
CA GLN A 48 19.84 -0.86 2.35
C GLN A 48 18.62 -0.01 2.75
N GLN A 49 18.38 0.06 4.05
CA GLN A 49 17.34 0.88 4.66
C GLN A 49 17.75 2.37 4.63
N LEU A 50 16.77 3.28 4.48
CA LEU A 50 17.03 4.72 4.60
C LEU A 50 17.63 5.04 5.96
N SER A 51 18.71 5.83 5.97
CA SER A 51 19.30 6.32 7.20
C SER A 51 18.38 7.33 7.89
N PRO A 52 18.45 7.50 9.22
CA PRO A 52 17.69 8.54 9.92
C PRO A 52 17.99 9.95 9.38
N GLU A 53 19.22 10.18 8.93
CA GLU A 53 19.66 11.44 8.34
C GLU A 53 18.96 11.71 7.00
N ASP A 54 18.84 10.69 6.13
CA ASP A 54 18.09 10.79 4.87
C ASP A 54 16.62 11.09 5.12
N ILE A 55 16.00 10.41 6.10
CA ILE A 55 14.60 10.65 6.46
C ILE A 55 14.43 12.08 6.99
N GLN A 56 15.36 12.56 7.82
CA GLN A 56 15.32 13.92 8.35
C GLN A 56 15.54 14.98 7.27
N ALA A 57 16.42 14.74 6.30
CA ALA A 57 16.67 15.64 5.18
C ALA A 57 15.53 15.63 4.15
N ALA A 58 14.76 14.53 4.05
CA ALA A 58 13.64 14.44 3.12
C ALA A 58 12.53 15.45 3.43
N ASP A 59 12.16 16.23 2.41
CA ASP A 59 11.00 17.12 2.42
C ASP A 59 9.69 16.33 2.29
N LEU A 60 9.78 15.15 1.66
CA LEU A 60 8.68 14.29 1.28
C LEU A 60 9.11 12.82 1.32
N VAL A 61 8.22 11.97 1.81
CA VAL A 61 8.35 10.51 1.80
C VAL A 61 7.25 9.93 0.93
N LEU A 62 7.64 9.15 -0.08
CA LEU A 62 6.73 8.40 -0.93
C LEU A 62 6.86 6.91 -0.60
N VAL A 63 5.75 6.28 -0.21
CA VAL A 63 5.68 4.84 0.05
C VAL A 63 4.84 4.17 -1.03
N VAL A 64 5.45 3.27 -1.78
CA VAL A 64 4.76 2.47 -2.81
C VAL A 64 4.80 1.01 -2.39
N ASN A 65 3.68 0.51 -1.88
CA ASN A 65 3.64 -0.83 -1.31
C ASN A 65 2.39 -1.63 -1.67
N THR A 66 2.48 -2.93 -1.45
CA THR A 66 1.35 -3.85 -1.45
C THR A 66 1.46 -4.69 -0.20
N GLY A 67 0.49 -4.62 0.70
CA GLY A 67 0.58 -5.27 2.02
C GLY A 67 1.28 -4.43 3.09
N PRO A 68 1.51 -4.99 4.29
CA PRO A 68 1.92 -4.22 5.46
C PRO A 68 3.39 -3.75 5.37
N VAL A 69 3.63 -2.49 5.75
CA VAL A 69 4.96 -1.88 5.88
C VAL A 69 4.99 -1.08 7.18
N ASP A 70 6.08 -1.15 7.94
CA ASP A 70 6.26 -0.31 9.12
C ASP A 70 6.60 1.13 8.72
N LEU A 71 5.72 2.06 9.10
CA LEU A 71 5.84 3.49 8.81
C LEU A 71 6.21 4.32 10.04
N SER A 72 6.47 3.68 11.18
CA SER A 72 6.70 4.35 12.46
C SER A 72 7.87 5.33 12.41
N ARG A 73 8.87 5.08 11.56
CA ARG A 73 10.04 5.96 11.36
C ARG A 73 9.76 7.24 10.56
N PHE A 74 8.59 7.37 9.94
CA PHE A 74 8.20 8.52 9.11
C PHE A 74 7.21 9.46 9.81
N VAL A 75 6.97 9.28 11.10
CA VAL A 75 6.08 10.15 11.88
C VAL A 75 6.62 11.59 11.88
N GLY A 76 5.74 12.55 11.62
CA GLY A 76 6.07 13.97 11.47
C GLY A 76 6.57 14.36 10.07
N LYS A 77 6.76 13.40 9.16
CA LYS A 77 7.17 13.68 7.78
C LYS A 77 5.96 13.83 6.86
N ARG A 78 6.09 14.64 5.80
CA ARG A 78 5.09 14.66 4.72
C ARG A 78 5.19 13.33 3.98
N LEU A 79 4.15 12.52 4.07
CA LEU A 79 4.10 11.19 3.53
C LEU A 79 2.93 11.06 2.55
N PHE A 80 3.18 10.35 1.46
CA PHE A 80 2.15 9.86 0.56
C PHE A 80 2.33 8.37 0.36
N GLN A 81 1.24 7.61 0.41
CA GLN A 81 1.26 6.17 0.26
C GLN A 81 0.30 5.74 -0.85
N ASP A 82 0.77 4.89 -1.77
CA ASP A 82 -0.07 4.33 -2.83
C ASP A 82 0.44 2.96 -3.32
N SER A 83 -0.28 2.35 -4.26
CA SER A 83 0.06 1.08 -4.89
C SER A 83 1.02 1.26 -6.08
N PRO A 84 1.83 0.23 -6.39
CA PRO A 84 2.65 0.21 -7.60
C PRO A 84 1.83 0.39 -8.89
N ALA A 85 0.61 -0.17 -8.93
CA ALA A 85 -0.26 -0.08 -10.10
C ALA A 85 -0.63 1.38 -10.42
N HIS A 86 -0.93 2.19 -9.41
CA HIS A 86 -1.21 3.61 -9.61
C HIS A 86 0.06 4.43 -9.91
N ALA A 87 1.17 4.12 -9.22
CA ALA A 87 2.44 4.83 -9.41
C ALA A 87 3.02 4.66 -10.82
N LEU A 88 2.81 3.50 -11.44
CA LEU A 88 3.38 3.15 -12.74
C LEU A 88 2.51 3.52 -13.95
N GLN A 89 1.27 3.96 -13.75
CA GLN A 89 0.37 4.37 -14.85
C GLN A 89 0.82 5.68 -15.51
N ASP A 90 1.18 6.67 -14.70
CA ASP A 90 1.68 7.98 -15.14
C ASP A 90 2.67 8.48 -14.09
N VAL A 91 3.95 8.12 -14.25
CA VAL A 91 4.99 8.35 -13.22
C VAL A 91 5.21 9.84 -12.97
N ASP A 92 5.24 10.64 -14.03
CA ASP A 92 5.50 12.08 -13.92
C ASP A 92 4.30 12.82 -13.30
N GLY A 93 3.08 12.55 -13.77
CA GLY A 93 1.86 13.11 -13.16
C GLY A 93 1.61 12.60 -11.73
N PHE A 94 2.00 11.36 -11.44
CA PHE A 94 1.95 10.79 -10.10
C PHE A 94 2.86 11.56 -9.14
N LEU A 95 4.13 11.82 -9.48
CA LEU A 95 5.03 12.58 -8.60
C LEU A 95 4.52 14.01 -8.33
N GLN A 96 3.93 14.66 -9.32
CA GLN A 96 3.31 15.97 -9.13
C GLN A 96 2.13 15.92 -8.15
N ARG A 97 1.32 14.85 -8.22
CA ARG A 97 0.22 14.60 -7.27
C ARG A 97 0.75 14.38 -5.87
N VAL A 98 1.76 13.52 -5.72
CA VAL A 98 2.44 13.24 -4.46
C VAL A 98 2.93 14.55 -3.81
N ALA A 99 3.59 15.43 -4.56
CA ALA A 99 4.10 16.70 -4.03
C ALA A 99 2.98 17.64 -3.51
N LYS A 100 1.79 17.58 -4.11
CA LYS A 100 0.63 18.40 -3.73
C LYS A 100 -0.18 17.81 -2.58
N GLU A 101 -0.36 16.50 -2.59
CA GLU A 101 -1.32 15.81 -1.71
C GLU A 101 -0.67 15.17 -0.48
N ALA A 102 0.66 15.04 -0.43
CA ALA A 102 1.35 14.47 0.72
C ALA A 102 1.08 15.26 2.01
N GLN A 103 0.68 14.52 3.05
CA GLN A 103 0.28 15.06 4.35
C GLN A 103 1.24 14.65 5.44
N VAL A 104 1.29 15.42 6.53
CA VAL A 104 2.11 15.06 7.69
C VAL A 104 1.59 13.75 8.27
N TYR A 105 2.42 12.72 8.24
CA TYR A 105 2.09 11.42 8.81
C TYR A 105 2.13 11.51 10.34
N VAL A 106 1.00 11.22 10.97
CA VAL A 106 0.93 11.03 12.41
C VAL A 106 0.78 9.54 12.67
N ALA A 107 1.59 8.99 13.58
CA ALA A 107 1.40 7.63 14.06
C ALA A 107 0.00 7.54 14.66
N SER A 108 -0.92 6.97 13.89
CA SER A 108 -2.21 6.56 14.41
C SER A 108 -1.92 5.36 15.29
N GLN A 109 -1.98 5.52 16.61
CA GLN A 109 -1.97 4.38 17.50
C GLN A 109 -3.06 3.40 17.04
N ALA A 110 -2.67 2.12 16.96
CA ALA A 110 -3.44 0.95 16.57
C ALA A 110 -3.43 0.59 15.08
N ALA A 111 -2.39 -0.14 14.69
CA ALA A 111 -2.65 -1.48 14.19
C ALA A 111 -3.49 -2.24 15.22
N ALA A 112 -4.79 -2.39 14.97
CA ALA A 112 -5.54 -3.49 15.55
C ALA A 112 -5.45 -4.67 14.56
N PRO A 113 -5.13 -5.89 15.01
CA PRO A 113 -5.12 -7.07 14.15
C PRO A 113 -6.54 -7.31 13.62
N GLN A 114 -6.71 -7.37 12.31
CA GLN A 114 -7.92 -7.99 11.74
C GLN A 114 -7.76 -9.51 11.86
N ALA A 115 -8.06 -10.02 13.05
CA ALA A 115 -8.38 -11.42 13.28
C ALA A 115 -9.89 -11.54 13.62
N THR A 116 -10.60 -12.27 12.76
CA THR A 116 -11.79 -13.11 13.04
C THR A 116 -12.65 -12.85 14.29
N GLY A 117 -13.93 -12.47 14.06
CA GLY A 117 -15.08 -13.14 14.69
C GLY A 117 -16.11 -12.32 15.51
N THR A 118 -17.36 -12.27 14.98
CA THR A 118 -18.67 -12.46 15.66
C THR A 118 -19.53 -11.24 16.09
N SER A 119 -20.79 -11.28 15.61
CA SER A 119 -22.06 -10.52 15.84
C SER A 119 -22.23 -9.66 17.12
N VAL A 120 -23.01 -8.56 17.19
CA VAL A 120 -24.47 -8.35 16.91
C VAL A 120 -24.73 -6.83 16.67
N GLY A 121 -25.78 -6.48 15.89
CA GLY A 121 -26.15 -5.14 15.38
C GLY A 121 -26.43 -4.02 16.42
N ASN A 122 -26.81 -2.79 16.05
CA ASN A 122 -27.57 -2.33 14.88
C ASN A 122 -27.46 -0.80 14.75
N ALA A 123 -27.33 -0.27 13.51
CA ALA A 123 -28.03 0.92 12.97
C ALA A 123 -27.35 1.42 11.67
N GLY A 124 -27.95 1.11 10.51
CA GLY A 124 -27.79 1.90 9.28
C GLY A 124 -27.01 1.29 8.11
N ALA A 125 -26.21 0.23 8.31
CA ALA A 125 -25.48 -0.42 7.22
C ALA A 125 -26.17 -1.72 6.80
N LYS A 126 -26.42 -1.88 5.50
CA LYS A 126 -26.97 -3.10 4.89
C LYS A 126 -26.15 -4.31 5.40
N PRO A 127 -26.78 -5.33 6.04
CA PRO A 127 -26.03 -6.43 6.63
C PRO A 127 -25.24 -7.18 5.55
N ARG A 128 -23.96 -7.41 5.82
CA ARG A 128 -23.10 -8.25 4.97
C ARG A 128 -23.36 -9.70 5.34
N ILE A 129 -24.17 -10.38 4.52
CA ILE A 129 -24.52 -11.79 4.72
C ILE A 129 -23.56 -12.66 3.91
N VAL A 130 -23.02 -13.69 4.55
CA VAL A 130 -22.26 -14.76 3.89
C VAL A 130 -23.06 -16.04 4.01
N ALA A 131 -23.45 -16.63 2.89
CA ALA A 131 -24.18 -17.89 2.82
C ALA A 131 -23.24 -19.04 2.43
N ILE A 132 -23.36 -20.18 3.10
CA ILE A 132 -22.58 -21.40 2.83
C ILE A 132 -23.56 -22.51 2.46
N THR A 133 -23.36 -23.14 1.31
CA THR A 133 -24.12 -24.33 0.90
C THR A 133 -23.19 -25.54 0.90
N ALA A 134 -23.64 -26.66 1.49
CA ALA A 134 -22.87 -27.90 1.51
C ALA A 134 -23.81 -29.09 1.26
N ARG A 135 -23.43 -29.96 0.32
CA ARG A 135 -24.09 -31.25 0.10
C ARG A 135 -23.03 -32.36 0.12
N PRO A 136 -23.09 -33.32 1.06
CA PRO A 136 -22.03 -34.30 1.26
C PRO A 136 -21.90 -35.32 0.12
N THR A 137 -22.89 -35.39 -0.78
CA THR A 137 -22.99 -36.40 -1.84
C THR A 137 -22.68 -35.88 -3.25
N GLY A 138 -22.08 -34.70 -3.38
CA GLY A 138 -21.54 -34.20 -4.66
C GLY A 138 -21.85 -32.74 -4.96
N VAL A 139 -21.03 -32.15 -5.84
CA VAL A 139 -20.97 -30.70 -6.10
C VAL A 139 -22.14 -30.13 -6.92
N ALA A 140 -22.87 -30.97 -7.65
CA ALA A 140 -23.87 -30.52 -8.62
C ALA A 140 -25.01 -29.69 -7.99
N HIS A 141 -25.67 -30.23 -6.96
CA HIS A 141 -26.77 -29.50 -6.31
C HIS A 141 -26.25 -28.37 -5.40
N THR A 142 -24.99 -28.44 -4.95
CA THR A 142 -24.34 -27.34 -4.21
C THR A 142 -24.21 -26.11 -5.10
N PHE A 143 -23.82 -26.31 -6.37
CA PHE A 143 -23.73 -25.23 -7.35
C PHE A 143 -25.10 -24.67 -7.71
N MET A 144 -26.08 -25.54 -7.99
CA MET A 144 -27.46 -25.11 -8.26
C MET A 144 -28.08 -24.32 -7.09
N ALA A 145 -27.83 -24.73 -5.85
CA ALA A 145 -28.30 -24.01 -4.68
C ALA A 145 -27.56 -22.67 -4.47
N ALA A 146 -26.27 -22.60 -4.81
CA ALA A 146 -25.51 -21.36 -4.75
C ALA A 146 -26.03 -20.32 -5.76
N GLU A 147 -26.34 -20.73 -6.99
CA GLU A 147 -26.91 -19.83 -8.02
C GLU A 147 -28.29 -19.30 -7.63
N ALA A 148 -29.15 -20.16 -7.06
CA ALA A 148 -30.47 -19.74 -6.59
C ALA A 148 -30.40 -18.69 -5.46
N ILE A 149 -29.38 -18.75 -4.60
CA ILE A 149 -29.15 -17.77 -3.52
C ILE A 149 -28.56 -16.47 -4.08
N GLN A 150 -27.75 -16.53 -5.14
CA GLN A 150 -27.17 -15.34 -5.78
C GLN A 150 -28.18 -14.55 -6.62
N GLN A 151 -29.25 -15.21 -7.09
CA GLN A 151 -30.31 -14.61 -7.90
C GLN A 151 -31.52 -14.11 -7.08
N ALA A 152 -31.50 -14.30 -5.75
CA ALA A 152 -32.54 -13.87 -4.81
C ALA A 152 -32.26 -12.47 -4.24
#